data_AF-A0A367FP75-F1
#
_entry.id   AF-A0A367FP75-F1
#
_cell.length_a   1.000
_cell.length_b   1.000
_cell.length_c   1.000
_cell.angle_alpha   90.00
_cell.angle_beta   90.00
_cell.angle_gamma   90.00
#
_symmetry.space_group_name_H-M   'P 1'
#
loop_
_entity.id
_entity.type
_entity.pdbx_description
1 polymer ?
#
loop_
_entity_poly.entity_id
_entity_poly.type
_entity_poly.pdbx_seq_one_letter_code
_entity_poly.pdbx_strand_id
1 'polypeptide(L)' 'MARRLRDAYRRVAAARLPPDEKQRVARRFVAICDLAKRDLDHAGARLDDFLAALEAGSDTPGSRNIAGCD' A
#
# COMPACT_ATOMS: atom_id res chain seq x y z
N MET A 1 17.24 -1.67 -3.57
CA MET A 1 15.85 -2.14 -3.37
C MET A 1 15.54 -2.57 -1.92
N ALA A 2 16.37 -3.38 -1.26
CA ALA A 2 16.11 -3.86 0.11
C ALA A 2 15.77 -2.75 1.14
N ARG A 3 16.45 -1.60 1.09
CA ARG A 3 16.15 -0.45 1.96
C ARG A 3 14.78 0.17 1.69
N ARG A 4 14.36 0.26 0.42
CA ARG A 4 13.03 0.77 0.02
C ARG A 4 11.90 -0.15 0.51
N LEU A 5 12.08 -1.46 0.39
CA LEU A 5 11.10 -2.43 0.92
C LEU A 5 10.96 -2.33 2.44
N ARG A 6 12.06 -2.15 3.16
CA ARG A 6 12.04 -1.95 4.62
C ARG A 6 11.32 -0.66 5.01
N ASP A 7 11.54 0.43 4.27
CA ASP A 7 10.85 1.70 4.51
C ASP A 7 9.34 1.56 4.28
N ALA A 8 8.96 0.94 3.16
CA ALA A 8 7.57 0.66 2.84
C ALA A 8 6.89 -0.20 3.93
N TYR A 9 7.57 -1.24 4.40
CA TYR A 9 7.07 -2.07 5.51
C TYR A 9 6.88 -1.26 6.80
N ARG A 10 7.80 -0.35 7.14
CA ARG A 10 7.64 0.53 8.31
C ARG A 10 6.44 1.45 8.16
N ARG A 11 6.19 2.02 6.98
CA ARG A 11 5.01 2.87 6.73
C ARG A 11 3.71 2.07 6.87
N VAL A 12 3.65 0.86 6.31
CA VAL A 12 2.51 -0.05 6.46
C VAL A 12 2.28 -0.44 7.93
N ALA A 13 3.35 -0.68 8.69
CA ALA A 13 3.26 -1.02 10.12
C ALA A 13 2.84 0.18 10.98
N ALA A 14 3.26 1.39 10.61
CA ALA A 14 2.85 2.63 11.27
C ALA A 14 1.41 3.04 10.89
N ALA A 15 0.96 2.70 9.68
CA ALA A 15 -0.40 2.93 9.23
C ALA A 15 -1.38 2.10 10.08
N ARG A 16 -2.33 2.78 10.72
CA ARG A 16 -3.31 2.16 11.59
C ARG A 16 -4.48 1.62 10.77
N LEU A 17 -4.18 0.63 9.92
CA LEU A 17 -5.14 0.02 9.02
C LEU A 17 -6.00 -1.03 9.74
N PRO A 18 -7.29 -1.18 9.35
CA PRO A 18 -8.12 -2.29 9.79
C PRO A 18 -7.55 -3.64 9.29
N PRO A 19 -7.85 -4.76 9.99
CA PRO A 19 -7.25 -6.06 9.72
C PRO A 19 -7.47 -6.58 8.30
N ASP A 20 -8.66 -6.37 7.73
CA ASP A 20 -8.96 -6.70 6.33
C ASP A 20 -8.06 -5.95 5.34
N GLU A 21 -7.81 -4.67 5.60
CA GLU A 21 -6.99 -3.84 4.75
C GLU A 21 -5.51 -4.18 4.90
N LYS A 22 -5.05 -4.48 6.12
CA LYS A 22 -3.70 -5.03 6.35
C LYS A 22 -3.47 -6.30 5.54
N GLN A 23 -4.45 -7.19 5.46
CA GLN A 23 -4.30 -8.43 4.70
C GLN A 23 -4.22 -8.16 3.19
N ARG A 24 -5.02 -7.22 2.65
CA ARG A 24 -4.94 -6.79 1.25
C ARG A 24 -3.59 -6.16 0.94
N VAL A 25 -3.11 -5.25 1.79
CA VAL A 25 -1.83 -4.56 1.68
C VAL A 25 -0.67 -5.55 1.73
N ALA A 26 -0.70 -6.52 2.66
CA ALA A 26 0.32 -7.56 2.75
C ALA A 26 0.40 -8.43 1.48
N ARG A 27 -0.74 -8.88 0.94
CA ARG A 27 -0.77 -9.67 -0.31
C ARG A 27 -0.19 -8.87 -1.48
N ARG A 28 -0.53 -7.59 -1.59
CA ARG A 28 -0.02 -6.70 -2.63
C ARG A 28 1.48 -6.47 -2.50
N PHE A 29 1.98 -6.34 -1.27
CA PHE A 29 3.40 -6.19 -0.99
C PHE A 29 4.22 -7.43 -1.38
N VAL A 30 3.71 -8.64 -1.11
CA VAL A 30 4.35 -9.89 -1.55
C VAL A 30 4.47 -9.94 -3.09
N ALA A 31 3.43 -9.55 -3.82
CA ALA A 31 3.48 -9.51 -5.29
C ALA A 31 4.55 -8.52 -5.81
N ILE A 32 4.75 -7.39 -5.14
CA ILE A 32 5.82 -6.43 -5.47
C ILE A 32 7.20 -7.04 -5.19
N CYS A 33 7.36 -7.75 -4.07
CA CYS A 33 8.60 -8.48 -3.77
C CYS A 33 8.92 -9.55 -4.81
N ASP A 34 7.91 -10.27 -5.30
CA ASP A 34 8.10 -11.27 -6.37
C ASP A 34 8.44 -10.62 -7.72
N LEU A 35 7.82 -9.49 -8.03
CA LEU A 35 8.17 -8.70 -9.23
C LEU A 35 9.61 -8.19 -9.14
N ALA A 36 10.04 -7.72 -7.97
CA ALA A 36 11.41 -7.23 -7.75
C ALA A 36 12.50 -8.30 -7.95
N LYS A 37 12.15 -9.59 -7.84
CA LYS A 37 13.08 -10.69 -8.17
C LYS A 37 13.33 -10.83 -9.68
N ARG A 38 12.40 -10.33 -10.51
CA ARG A 38 12.42 -10.48 -11.98
C ARG A 38 12.76 -9.18 -12.68
N ASP A 39 12.20 -8.07 -12.21
CA ASP A 39 12.34 -6.75 -12.82
C ASP A 39 12.35 -5.67 -11.73
N LEU A 40 13.55 -5.17 -11.44
CA LEU A 40 13.77 -4.20 -10.37
C LEU A 40 13.22 -2.82 -10.71
N ASP A 41 13.19 -2.45 -12.00
CA ASP A 41 12.76 -1.13 -12.46
C ASP A 41 11.24 -1.02 -12.37
N HIS A 42 10.54 -2.01 -12.92
CA HIS A 42 9.08 -2.13 -12.79
C HIS A 42 8.61 -2.29 -11.35
N ALA A 43 9.36 -3.02 -10.53
CA ALA A 43 9.05 -3.15 -9.11
C ALA A 43 9.23 -1.82 -8.35
N GLY A 44 10.17 -0.98 -8.79
CA GLY A 44 10.32 0.39 -8.29
C GLY A 44 9.05 1.20 -8.50
N ALA A 45 8.62 1.31 -9.75
CA ALA A 45 7.39 2.05 -10.11
C ALA A 45 6.15 1.51 -9.37
N ARG A 46 5.98 0.19 -9.31
CA ARG A 46 4.86 -0.43 -8.58
C ARG A 46 4.90 -0.20 -7.07
N LEU A 47 6.09 -0.11 -6.49
CA LEU A 47 6.25 0.21 -5.07
C LEU A 47 5.89 1.67 -4.79
N ASP A 48 6.31 2.59 -5.65
CA ASP A 48 5.98 4.01 -5.51
C ASP A 48 4.46 4.24 -5.65
N ASP A 49 3.78 3.63 -6.64
CA ASP A 49 2.31 3.66 -6.77
C ASP A 49 1.60 3.08 -5.53
N PHE A 50 2.12 1.98 -4.99
CA PHE A 50 1.55 1.34 -3.81
C PHE A 50 1.65 2.24 -2.57
N LEU A 51 2.77 2.94 -2.40
CA LEU A 51 2.95 3.90 -1.30
C LEU A 51 2.03 5.11 -1.46
N ALA A 52 1.90 5.65 -2.67
CA ALA A 52 0.97 6.74 -2.95
C ALA A 52 -0.49 6.35 -2.65
N ALA A 53 -0.90 5.13 -3.03
CA ALA A 53 -2.23 4.62 -2.71
C ALA A 53 -2.45 4.40 -1.20
N LEU A 54 -1.40 4.00 -0.47
CA LEU A 54 -1.42 3.82 0.98
C LEU A 54 -1.58 5.17 1.69
N GLU A 55 -0.84 6.20 1.25
CA GLU A 55 -0.94 7.57 1.77
C GLU A 55 -2.32 8.18 1.46
N ALA A 56 -2.83 8.02 0.23
CA ALA A 56 -4.16 8.50 -0.16
C ALA A 56 -5.31 7.80 0.60
N GLY A 57 -5.20 6.49 0.85
CA GLY A 57 -6.18 5.76 1.64
C GLY A 57 -6.12 6.08 3.14
N SER A 58 -4.94 6.46 3.64
CA SER A 58 -4.73 6.84 5.05
C SER A 58 -5.18 8.28 5.35
N ASP A 59 -5.18 9.17 4.34
CA ASP A 59 -5.63 10.56 4.44
C ASP A 59 -7.16 10.71 4.39
N THR A 60 -7.91 9.60 4.40
CA THR A 60 -9.38 9.66 4.47
C THR A 60 -9.85 9.46 5.92
N PRO A 61 -10.12 10.52 6.69
CA PRO A 61 -10.97 10.39 7.85
C PRO A 61 -12.41 10.19 7.35
N GLY A 62 -12.81 8.93 7.27
CA GLY A 62 -14.22 8.55 7.23
C GLY A 62 -14.68 7.92 5.93
N SER A 63 -15.37 6.79 6.10
CA SER A 63 -16.62 6.50 5.42
C SER A 63 -17.24 7.77 4.81
N ARG A 64 -17.09 7.96 3.50
CA ARG A 64 -18.05 8.77 2.77
C ARG A 64 -19.06 7.82 2.18
N ASN A 65 -20.04 7.45 3.02
CA ASN A 65 -21.38 7.13 2.56
C ASN A 65 -21.78 8.25 1.59
N ILE A 66 -21.71 7.99 0.29
CA ILE A 66 -22.45 8.75 -0.72
C ILE A 66 -23.59 7.87 -1.22
N ALA A 67 -24.51 7.57 -0.32
CA ALA A 67 -25.85 7.11 -0.66
C ALA A 67 -26.82 7.89 0.22
N GLY A 68 -27.46 8.91 -0.35
CA GLY A 68 -28.52 9.69 0.28
C GLY A 68 -28.28 11.19 0.23
N CYS A 69 -28.99 11.85 -0.69
CA CYS A 69 -29.70 13.15 -0.59
C CYS A 69 -29.61 13.95 -1.89
N ASP A 70 -30.42 13.60 -2.89
CA ASP A 70 -31.61 14.34 -3.36
C ASP A 70 -32.07 13.74 -4.71
#